data_AF-A0A7S3AKH6-F1
#
_entry.id   AF-A0A7S3AKH6-F1
#
_cell.length_a   1.000
_cell.length_b   1.000
_cell.length_c   1.000
_cell.angle_alpha   90.00
_cell.angle_beta   90.00
_cell.angle_gamma   90.00
#
_symmetry.space_group_name_H-M   'P 1'
#
loop_
_entity.id
_entity.type
_entity.pdbx_description
1 polymer ?
#
loop_
_entity_poly.entity_id
_entity_poly.type
_entity_poly.pdbx_seq_one_letter_code
_entity_poly.pdbx_strand_id
1 'polypeptide(L)'
;GALAPAASAVVGMSFGGLTAIELGAQRPELARRLVLVDITPGVTRSKAKHVVDFVNGPRAFSSFDEMLARTIRYNPTRSESSLRRGILHNALQLEDGSWVWRHARFRGKGHAAQQPVEYSRLWDKLGGTKAPVMLVRGMRPTSVVDGALLWGASVFARAPPPARPHPPGLRLPPPDSTRSPCASRLPRRRYRRGGASATAAIHPDRTDSRGGS
;
A
#
# COMPACT_ATOMS: atom_id res chain seq x y z
N GLY A 1 -19.45 -18.94 -14.99
CA GLY A 1 -19.91 -19.10 -13.59
C GLY A 1 -19.60 -17.84 -12.80
N ALA A 2 -20.34 -17.56 -11.72
CA ALA A 2 -20.03 -16.44 -10.82
C ALA A 2 -18.67 -16.71 -10.11
N LEU A 3 -17.77 -15.73 -10.12
CA LEU A 3 -16.40 -15.91 -9.61
C LEU A 3 -16.32 -15.95 -8.07
N ALA A 4 -17.21 -15.21 -7.38
CA ALA A 4 -17.21 -15.11 -5.92
C ALA A 4 -18.62 -14.94 -5.30
N PRO A 5 -19.57 -15.85 -5.57
CA PRO A 5 -20.96 -15.70 -5.12
C PRO A 5 -21.13 -15.72 -3.59
N ALA A 6 -20.17 -16.35 -2.88
CA ALA A 6 -20.20 -16.49 -1.42
C ALA A 6 -19.29 -15.49 -0.68
N ALA A 7 -18.82 -14.42 -1.33
CA ALA A 7 -17.93 -13.44 -0.71
C ALA A 7 -18.54 -12.84 0.58
N SER A 8 -17.82 -12.93 1.70
CA SER A 8 -18.32 -12.47 3.01
C SER A 8 -18.13 -10.96 3.24
N ALA A 9 -17.23 -10.33 2.48
CA ALA A 9 -16.91 -8.92 2.55
C ALA A 9 -16.29 -8.43 1.24
N VAL A 10 -16.38 -7.13 0.99
CA VAL A 10 -15.63 -6.42 -0.05
C VAL A 10 -14.61 -5.52 0.63
N VAL A 11 -13.34 -5.69 0.28
CA VAL A 11 -12.22 -4.91 0.83
C VAL A 11 -11.67 -4.04 -0.28
N GLY A 12 -11.79 -2.72 -0.12
CA GLY A 12 -11.37 -1.75 -1.12
C GLY A 12 -10.34 -0.78 -0.55
N MET A 13 -9.15 -0.74 -1.16
CA MET A 13 -8.12 0.24 -0.84
C MET A 13 -8.16 1.40 -1.83
N SER A 14 -8.02 2.64 -1.34
CA SER A 14 -7.97 3.84 -2.19
C SER A 14 -9.17 3.89 -3.16
N PHE A 15 -8.94 4.02 -4.47
CA PHE A 15 -10.00 4.00 -5.48
C PHE A 15 -10.93 2.77 -5.36
N GLY A 16 -10.38 1.60 -5.03
CA GLY A 16 -11.19 0.39 -4.81
C GLY A 16 -12.18 0.50 -3.65
N GLY A 17 -11.89 1.36 -2.65
CA GLY A 17 -12.84 1.65 -1.57
C GLY A 17 -14.01 2.51 -2.05
N LEU A 18 -13.76 3.50 -2.92
CA LEU A 18 -14.84 4.27 -3.55
C LEU A 18 -15.72 3.38 -4.44
N THR A 19 -15.09 2.46 -5.18
CA THR A 19 -15.81 1.44 -5.95
C THR A 19 -16.63 0.50 -5.05
N ALA A 20 -16.10 0.13 -3.88
CA ALA A 20 -16.80 -0.73 -2.93
C ALA A 20 -18.05 -0.03 -2.32
N ILE A 21 -17.97 1.29 -2.06
CA ILE A 21 -19.13 2.09 -1.64
C ILE A 21 -20.19 2.07 -2.74
N GLU A 22 -19.80 2.33 -3.98
CA GLU A 22 -20.72 2.32 -5.12
C GLU A 22 -21.37 0.94 -5.31
N LEU A 23 -20.59 -0.13 -5.21
CA LEU A 23 -21.08 -1.51 -5.26
C LEU A 23 -22.10 -1.77 -4.15
N GLY A 24 -21.81 -1.35 -2.92
CA GLY A 24 -22.71 -1.54 -1.79
C GLY A 24 -24.03 -0.77 -1.91
N ALA A 25 -24.02 0.37 -2.60
CA ALA A 25 -25.23 1.13 -2.88
C ALA A 25 -26.07 0.50 -4.01
N GLN A 26 -25.43 0.07 -5.09
CA GLN A 26 -26.14 -0.46 -6.27
C GLN A 26 -26.55 -1.93 -6.11
N ARG A 27 -25.71 -2.73 -5.44
CA ARG A 27 -25.82 -4.19 -5.34
C ARG A 27 -25.56 -4.65 -3.90
N PRO A 28 -26.42 -4.25 -2.94
CA PRO A 28 -26.21 -4.53 -1.52
C PRO A 28 -26.09 -6.03 -1.20
N GLU A 29 -26.68 -6.91 -2.02
CA GLU A 29 -26.59 -8.36 -1.88
C GLU A 29 -25.18 -8.92 -2.12
N LEU A 30 -24.34 -8.18 -2.86
CA LEU A 30 -22.95 -8.55 -3.14
C LEU A 30 -21.97 -8.01 -2.08
N ALA A 31 -22.37 -6.98 -1.34
CA ALA A 31 -21.53 -6.24 -0.40
C ALA A 31 -22.02 -6.41 1.05
N ARG A 32 -22.03 -7.66 1.53
CA ARG A 32 -22.49 -8.01 2.90
C ARG A 32 -21.78 -7.25 4.02
N ARG A 33 -20.50 -6.90 3.80
CA ARG A 33 -19.65 -6.09 4.69
C ARG A 33 -18.69 -5.28 3.82
N LEU A 34 -18.39 -4.06 4.25
CA LEU A 34 -17.46 -3.17 3.55
C LEU A 34 -16.24 -2.89 4.43
N VAL A 35 -15.05 -3.04 3.86
CA VAL A 35 -13.81 -2.61 4.48
C VAL A 35 -13.13 -1.59 3.58
N LEU A 36 -13.03 -0.36 4.07
CA LEU A 36 -12.38 0.74 3.38
C LEU A 36 -10.95 0.88 3.91
N VAL A 37 -9.96 0.81 3.03
CA VAL A 37 -8.55 0.90 3.42
C VAL A 37 -7.96 2.21 2.91
N ASP A 38 -7.61 3.07 3.86
CA ASP A 38 -6.99 4.39 3.66
C ASP A 38 -7.69 5.24 2.59
N ILE A 39 -9.02 5.33 2.67
CA ILE A 39 -9.83 6.18 1.81
C ILE A 39 -11.17 6.53 2.46
N THR A 40 -11.68 7.72 2.16
CA THR A 40 -13.07 8.14 2.41
C THR A 40 -13.57 8.92 1.18
N PRO A 41 -14.90 9.10 1.00
CA PRO A 41 -15.39 10.10 0.06
C PRO A 41 -14.86 11.50 0.43
N GLY A 42 -14.67 12.38 -0.56
CA GLY A 42 -14.25 13.76 -0.33
C GLY A 42 -12.76 13.97 -0.06
N VAL A 43 -11.92 12.96 -0.27
CA VAL A 43 -10.46 13.15 -0.26
C VAL A 43 -10.07 14.25 -1.25
N THR A 44 -9.42 15.29 -0.73
CA THR A 44 -9.02 16.47 -1.52
C THR A 44 -7.99 16.11 -2.58
N ARG A 45 -8.03 16.83 -3.71
CA ARG A 45 -7.06 16.70 -4.81
C ARG A 45 -5.60 16.88 -4.34
N SER A 46 -5.35 17.71 -3.34
CA SER A 46 -4.01 17.91 -2.76
C SER A 46 -3.47 16.65 -2.09
N LYS A 47 -4.28 15.95 -1.28
CA LYS A 47 -3.91 14.67 -0.65
C LYS A 47 -3.66 13.55 -1.66
N ALA A 48 -4.45 13.50 -2.72
CA ALA A 48 -4.29 12.53 -3.80
C ALA A 48 -3.18 12.91 -4.81
N LYS A 49 -2.67 14.16 -4.79
CA LYS A 49 -1.77 14.69 -5.82
C LYS A 49 -0.55 13.83 -6.07
N HIS A 50 0.12 13.36 -5.01
CA HIS A 50 1.32 12.54 -5.15
C HIS A 50 1.04 11.21 -5.90
N VAL A 51 -0.11 10.59 -5.64
CA VAL A 51 -0.56 9.37 -6.36
C VAL A 51 -0.93 9.71 -7.80
N VAL A 52 -1.68 10.81 -7.99
CA VAL A 52 -2.10 11.27 -9.32
C VAL A 52 -0.90 11.60 -10.20
N ASP A 53 0.12 12.27 -9.67
CA ASP A 53 1.36 12.61 -10.39
C ASP A 53 2.19 11.36 -10.72
N PHE A 54 2.20 10.36 -9.84
CA PHE A 54 2.83 9.07 -10.13
C PHE A 54 2.12 8.39 -11.31
N VAL A 55 0.79 8.26 -11.22
CA VAL A 55 -0.08 7.61 -12.19
C VAL A 55 -0.03 8.33 -13.55
N ASN A 56 -0.04 9.67 -13.56
CA ASN A 56 0.04 10.49 -14.78
C ASN A 56 1.47 10.70 -15.31
N GLY A 57 2.45 9.96 -14.76
CA GLY A 57 3.82 9.94 -15.26
C GLY A 57 3.98 9.42 -16.69
N PRO A 58 5.24 9.21 -17.12
CA PRO A 58 5.55 8.70 -18.46
C PRO A 58 4.71 7.48 -18.83
N ARG A 59 4.21 7.45 -20.08
CA ARG A 59 3.40 6.34 -20.59
C ARG A 59 4.23 5.08 -20.85
N ALA A 60 5.50 5.27 -21.19
CA ALA A 60 6.49 4.24 -21.42
C ALA A 60 7.84 4.66 -20.80
N PHE A 61 8.68 3.67 -20.55
CA PHE A 61 10.02 3.80 -19.98
C PHE A 61 10.99 3.04 -20.88
N SER A 62 12.21 3.57 -21.03
CA SER A 62 13.24 2.94 -21.85
C SER A 62 13.77 1.63 -21.26
N SER A 63 13.66 1.46 -19.93
CA SER A 63 14.17 0.30 -19.21
C SER A 63 13.41 0.04 -17.91
N PHE A 64 13.56 -1.16 -17.37
CA PHE A 64 13.06 -1.52 -16.04
C PHE A 64 13.68 -0.65 -14.93
N ASP A 65 14.98 -0.36 -15.02
CA ASP A 65 15.69 0.42 -14.00
C ASP A 65 15.19 1.86 -13.93
N GLU A 66 14.81 2.46 -15.06
CA GLU A 66 14.17 3.77 -15.09
C GLU A 66 12.82 3.77 -14.32
N MET A 67 12.01 2.74 -14.55
CA MET A 67 10.74 2.54 -13.85
C MET A 67 10.93 2.29 -12.35
N LEU A 68 11.96 1.53 -11.97
CA LEU A 68 12.33 1.28 -10.58
C LEU A 68 12.80 2.55 -9.89
N ALA A 69 13.72 3.30 -10.50
CA ALA A 69 14.22 4.57 -9.97
C ALA A 69 13.07 5.56 -9.74
N ARG A 70 12.13 5.67 -10.69
CA ARG A 70 10.91 6.48 -10.49
C ARG A 70 10.08 5.97 -9.32
N THR A 71 9.84 4.67 -9.24
CA THR A 71 9.00 4.10 -8.18
C THR A 71 9.61 4.32 -6.78
N ILE A 72 10.94 4.24 -6.65
CA ILE A 72 11.68 4.55 -5.41
C ILE A 72 11.43 6.01 -4.99
N ARG A 73 11.54 6.97 -5.93
CA ARG A 73 11.31 8.39 -5.63
C ARG A 73 9.93 8.66 -5.05
N TYR A 74 8.91 7.93 -5.50
CA TYR A 74 7.54 8.06 -5.00
C TYR A 74 7.23 7.19 -3.77
N ASN A 75 8.07 6.20 -3.45
CA ASN A 75 7.85 5.27 -2.35
C ASN A 75 9.14 5.03 -1.53
N PRO A 76 9.78 6.08 -0.98
CA PRO A 76 11.11 5.98 -0.37
C PRO A 76 11.15 5.09 0.88
N THR A 77 9.98 4.80 1.48
CA THR A 77 9.87 3.96 2.68
C THR A 77 9.78 2.46 2.38
N ARG A 78 9.71 2.05 1.11
CA ARG A 78 9.65 0.64 0.71
C ARG A 78 11.04 0.16 0.31
N SER A 79 11.39 -1.06 0.73
CA SER A 79 12.62 -1.72 0.29
C SER A 79 12.60 -1.91 -1.24
N GLU A 80 13.76 -1.72 -1.88
CA GLU A 80 13.92 -1.92 -3.32
C GLU A 80 13.42 -3.30 -3.79
N SER A 81 13.73 -4.37 -3.06
CA SER A 81 13.29 -5.73 -3.41
C SER A 81 11.76 -5.88 -3.46
N SER A 82 11.03 -5.18 -2.59
CA SER A 82 9.56 -5.14 -2.61
C SER A 82 9.03 -4.32 -3.79
N LEU A 83 9.71 -3.22 -4.14
CA LEU A 83 9.35 -2.40 -5.29
C LEU A 83 9.59 -3.15 -6.60
N ARG A 84 10.75 -3.79 -6.78
CA ARG A 84 11.08 -4.61 -7.95
C ARG A 84 10.01 -5.67 -8.20
N ARG A 85 9.65 -6.45 -7.16
CA ARG A 85 8.60 -7.46 -7.25
C ARG A 85 7.25 -6.84 -7.64
N GLY A 86 6.89 -5.71 -7.03
CA GLY A 86 5.66 -4.99 -7.34
C GLY A 86 5.60 -4.50 -8.78
N ILE A 87 6.70 -3.97 -9.31
CA ILE A 87 6.78 -3.49 -10.70
C ILE A 87 6.62 -4.66 -11.67
N LEU A 88 7.29 -5.79 -11.43
CA LEU A 88 7.18 -6.97 -12.31
C LEU A 88 5.74 -7.50 -12.42
N HIS A 89 4.93 -7.37 -11.37
CA HIS A 89 3.50 -7.73 -11.44
C HIS A 89 2.62 -6.69 -12.15
N ASN A 90 3.04 -5.42 -12.19
CA ASN A 90 2.23 -4.29 -12.64
C ASN A 90 2.68 -3.68 -13.97
N ALA A 91 3.84 -4.08 -14.48
CA ALA A 91 4.43 -3.60 -15.71
C ALA A 91 4.56 -4.73 -16.73
N LEU A 92 4.84 -4.36 -17.96
CA LEU A 92 5.13 -5.29 -19.03
C LEU A 92 6.15 -4.67 -19.98
N GLN A 93 7.11 -5.47 -20.41
CA GLN A 93 8.00 -5.14 -21.51
C GLN A 93 7.29 -5.32 -22.86
N LEU A 94 7.46 -4.37 -23.77
CA LEU A 94 6.99 -4.40 -25.14
C LEU A 94 8.06 -5.03 -26.05
N GLU A 95 7.68 -5.32 -27.30
CA GLU A 95 8.55 -5.95 -28.30
C GLU A 95 9.77 -5.08 -28.66
N ASP A 96 9.63 -3.75 -28.57
CA ASP A 96 10.72 -2.78 -28.78
C ASP A 96 11.67 -2.64 -27.58
N GLY A 97 11.47 -3.46 -26.54
CA GLY A 97 12.28 -3.45 -25.32
C GLY A 97 11.85 -2.42 -24.27
N SER A 98 10.95 -1.48 -24.63
CA SER A 98 10.41 -0.48 -23.70
C SER A 98 9.45 -1.10 -22.68
N TRP A 99 9.20 -0.40 -21.59
CA TRP A 99 8.35 -0.86 -20.48
C TRP A 99 7.14 0.04 -20.30
N VAL A 100 5.97 -0.56 -20.11
CA VAL A 100 4.72 0.17 -19.85
C VAL A 100 4.05 -0.37 -18.59
N TRP A 101 3.32 0.51 -17.90
CA TRP A 101 2.41 0.07 -16.85
C TRP A 101 1.22 -0.68 -17.45
N ARG A 102 0.83 -1.82 -16.87
CA ARG A 102 -0.32 -2.60 -17.32
C ARG A 102 -1.62 -1.78 -17.29
N HIS A 103 -1.79 -0.91 -16.29
CA HIS A 103 -2.94 0.00 -16.20
C HIS A 103 -2.94 1.10 -17.27
N ALA A 104 -1.78 1.45 -17.84
CA ALA A 104 -1.67 2.50 -18.85
C ALA A 104 -2.01 2.03 -20.28
N ARG A 105 -2.06 0.71 -20.51
CA ARG A 105 -2.39 0.09 -21.81
C ARG A 105 -3.73 0.53 -22.39
N PHE A 106 -4.65 0.98 -21.54
CA PHE A 106 -6.00 1.38 -21.94
C PHE A 106 -6.15 2.89 -22.13
N ARG A 107 -5.15 3.72 -21.81
CA ARG A 107 -5.25 5.18 -21.86
C ARG A 107 -5.45 5.79 -23.25
N GLY A 108 -5.16 5.03 -24.32
CA GLY A 108 -5.29 5.48 -25.71
C GLY A 108 -6.63 5.18 -26.38
N LYS A 109 -7.52 4.39 -25.76
CA LYS A 109 -8.78 3.93 -26.40
C LYS A 109 -9.99 4.77 -26.01
N GLY A 110 -9.93 6.09 -26.21
CA GLY A 110 -11.12 6.95 -26.13
C GLY A 110 -11.84 6.95 -24.78
N HIS A 111 -11.15 6.66 -23.67
CA HIS A 111 -11.71 6.95 -22.35
C HIS A 111 -11.82 8.46 -22.23
N ALA A 112 -13.03 8.94 -22.50
CA ALA A 112 -13.47 10.31 -22.32
C ALA A 112 -12.87 10.89 -21.03
N ALA A 113 -12.49 12.16 -21.09
CA ALA A 113 -12.02 12.95 -19.96
C ALA A 113 -12.68 12.45 -18.67
N GLN A 114 -11.86 11.92 -17.74
CA GLN A 114 -12.36 11.27 -16.53
C GLN A 114 -13.43 12.18 -15.92
N GLN A 115 -14.69 11.75 -15.97
CA GLN A 115 -15.75 12.53 -15.35
C GLN A 115 -15.37 12.67 -13.87
N PRO A 116 -15.44 13.88 -13.30
CA PRO A 116 -15.15 14.08 -11.90
C PRO A 116 -15.98 13.10 -11.08
N VAL A 117 -15.31 12.32 -10.22
CA VAL A 117 -16.04 11.50 -9.24
C VAL A 117 -16.80 12.48 -8.34
N GLU A 118 -18.13 12.46 -8.42
CA GLU A 118 -19.01 13.26 -7.57
C GLU A 118 -18.97 12.70 -6.14
N TYR A 119 -18.00 13.14 -5.36
CA TYR A 119 -17.73 12.66 -4.00
C TYR A 119 -18.87 12.95 -3.01
N SER A 120 -19.67 13.98 -3.25
CA SER A 120 -20.85 14.34 -2.45
C SER A 120 -21.84 13.17 -2.39
N ARG A 121 -22.19 12.61 -3.55
CA ARG A 121 -23.11 11.46 -3.65
C ARG A 121 -22.57 10.18 -3.02
N LEU A 122 -21.25 10.05 -2.90
CA LEU A 122 -20.63 8.89 -2.25
C LEU A 122 -20.80 8.93 -0.73
N TRP A 123 -20.89 10.11 -0.11
CA TRP A 123 -21.23 10.21 1.32
C TRP A 123 -22.66 9.77 1.59
N ASP A 124 -23.62 10.18 0.77
CA ASP A 124 -25.02 9.76 0.89
C ASP A 124 -25.17 8.25 0.74
N LYS A 125 -24.50 7.67 -0.25
CA LYS A 125 -24.46 6.21 -0.49
C LYS A 125 -23.84 5.45 0.67
N LEU A 126 -22.75 5.97 1.22
CA LEU A 126 -22.11 5.38 2.39
C LEU A 126 -23.00 5.49 3.64
N GLY A 127 -23.68 6.62 3.84
CA GLY A 127 -24.61 6.82 4.96
C GLY A 127 -25.88 5.97 4.85
N GLY A 128 -26.35 5.71 3.64
CA GLY A 128 -27.52 4.87 3.37
C GLY A 128 -27.24 3.36 3.34
N THR A 129 -25.97 2.93 3.47
CA THR A 129 -25.64 1.51 3.42
C THR A 129 -26.14 0.77 4.67
N LYS A 130 -26.70 -0.42 4.46
CA LYS A 130 -27.08 -1.33 5.56
C LYS A 130 -25.94 -2.28 5.95
N ALA A 131 -24.89 -2.35 5.14
CA ALA A 131 -23.75 -3.22 5.39
C ALA A 131 -22.91 -2.65 6.55
N PRO A 132 -22.43 -3.48 7.49
CA PRO A 132 -21.41 -3.04 8.43
C PRO A 132 -20.17 -2.53 7.69
N VAL A 133 -19.68 -1.35 8.08
CA VAL A 133 -18.51 -0.71 7.47
C VAL A 133 -17.36 -0.61 8.47
N MET A 134 -16.17 -1.03 8.05
CA MET A 134 -14.93 -0.83 8.78
C MET A 134 -14.00 0.09 7.98
N LEU A 135 -13.42 1.09 8.64
CA LEU A 135 -12.37 1.93 8.08
C LEU A 135 -11.02 1.53 8.68
N VAL A 136 -10.07 1.14 7.83
CA VAL A 136 -8.68 0.87 8.19
C VAL A 136 -7.84 2.06 7.74
N ARG A 137 -7.31 2.81 8.70
CA ARG A 137 -6.54 4.04 8.43
C ARG A 137 -5.03 3.80 8.54
N GLY A 138 -4.28 4.33 7.59
CA GLY A 138 -2.83 4.47 7.73
C GLY A 138 -2.47 5.59 8.71
N MET A 139 -1.45 5.37 9.53
CA MET A 139 -1.05 6.33 10.57
C MET A 139 0.13 7.21 10.19
N ARG A 140 0.63 7.10 8.95
CA ARG A 140 1.76 7.91 8.46
C ARG A 140 1.27 9.28 7.97
N PRO A 141 2.13 10.32 7.97
CA PRO A 141 1.78 11.64 7.44
C PRO A 141 1.33 11.62 5.97
N THR A 142 1.78 10.61 5.21
CA THR A 142 1.43 10.42 3.80
C THR A 142 0.09 9.70 3.59
N SER A 143 -0.63 9.33 4.66
CA SER A 143 -1.92 8.66 4.56
C SER A 143 -2.95 9.57 3.89
N VAL A 144 -3.84 8.96 3.12
CA VAL A 144 -4.89 9.72 2.43
C VAL A 144 -5.97 10.17 3.40
N VAL A 145 -6.22 9.39 4.46
CA VAL A 145 -7.17 9.72 5.53
C VAL A 145 -6.45 10.32 6.73
N ASP A 146 -6.89 11.50 7.17
CA ASP A 146 -6.41 12.17 8.39
C ASP A 146 -7.53 12.32 9.44
N GLY A 147 -7.18 12.87 10.61
CA GLY A 147 -8.12 13.04 11.73
C GLY A 147 -9.27 13.99 11.41
N ALA A 148 -9.06 14.99 10.55
CA ALA A 148 -10.09 15.95 10.15
C ALA A 148 -11.20 15.30 9.32
N LEU A 149 -10.85 14.34 8.45
CA LEU A 149 -11.83 13.58 7.65
C LEU A 149 -12.69 12.62 8.50
N LEU A 150 -12.25 12.26 9.70
CA LEU A 150 -13.00 11.37 10.59
C LEU A 150 -14.04 12.11 11.45
N TRP A 151 -13.84 13.41 11.71
CA TRP A 151 -14.74 14.19 12.56
C TRP A 151 -16.16 14.34 11.97
N GLY A 152 -16.30 14.32 10.65
CA GLY A 152 -17.59 14.38 9.95
C GLY A 152 -18.24 13.03 9.66
N ALA A 153 -17.61 11.91 10.02
CA ALA A 153 -18.03 10.57 9.57
C ALA A 153 -18.63 9.76 10.72
N SER A 154 -19.87 10.08 11.11
CA SER A 154 -20.65 9.33 12.11
C SER A 154 -20.81 7.85 11.74
N VAL A 155 -20.72 7.51 10.45
CA VAL A 155 -20.74 6.14 9.91
C VAL A 155 -19.62 5.25 10.44
N PHE A 156 -18.52 5.82 10.94
CA PHE A 156 -17.38 5.05 11.49
C PHE A 156 -17.31 5.10 13.03
N ALA A 157 -18.44 5.30 13.71
CA ALA A 157 -18.51 5.29 15.18
C ALA A 157 -17.66 4.14 15.75
N ARG A 158 -16.74 4.49 16.67
CA ARG A 158 -15.70 3.59 17.20
C ARG A 158 -16.31 2.25 17.62
N ALA A 159 -16.01 1.19 16.86
CA ALA A 159 -16.19 -0.16 17.36
C ALA A 159 -15.19 -0.38 18.53
N PRO A 160 -15.60 -1.01 19.64
CA PRO A 160 -14.65 -1.45 20.66
C PRO A 160 -13.62 -2.39 20.01
N PRO A 161 -12.36 -2.39 20.48
CA PRO A 161 -11.35 -3.29 19.94
C PRO A 161 -11.86 -4.74 20.01
N PRO A 162 -11.61 -5.58 18.97
CA PRO A 162 -12.03 -6.96 19.02
C PRO A 162 -11.44 -7.62 20.27
N ALA A 163 -12.28 -8.35 21.02
CA ALA A 163 -11.82 -9.15 22.13
C ALA A 163 -10.68 -10.05 21.63
N ARG A 164 -9.53 -10.01 22.30
CA ARG A 164 -8.45 -10.94 21.99
C ARG A 164 -9.03 -12.34 22.14
N PRO A 165 -8.92 -13.23 21.13
CA PRO A 165 -9.32 -14.60 21.33
C PRO A 165 -8.45 -15.15 22.46
N HIS A 166 -9.10 -15.58 23.56
CA HIS A 166 -8.43 -16.39 24.55
C HIS A 166 -8.01 -17.67 23.83
N PRO A 167 -6.71 -18.04 23.82
CA PRO A 167 -6.35 -19.37 23.39
C PRO A 167 -7.11 -20.36 24.29
N PRO A 168 -7.69 -21.46 23.75
CA PRO A 168 -8.26 -22.49 24.59
C PRO A 168 -7.19 -22.90 25.59
N GLY A 169 -7.54 -22.88 26.88
CA GLY A 169 -6.61 -23.13 27.97
C GLY A 169 -5.89 -24.44 27.73
N LEU A 170 -4.61 -24.37 27.35
CA LEU A 170 -3.70 -25.48 27.44
C LEU A 170 -3.64 -25.84 28.92
N ARG A 171 -4.39 -26.87 29.32
CA ARG A 171 -4.11 -27.60 30.56
C ARG A 171 -2.68 -28.11 30.41
N LEU A 172 -1.74 -27.45 31.08
CA LEU A 172 -0.43 -28.01 31.29
C LEU A 172 -0.62 -29.33 32.05
N PRO A 173 0.01 -30.44 31.62
CA PRO A 173 0.04 -31.64 32.43
C PRO A 173 0.70 -31.30 33.78
N PRO A 174 0.30 -31.96 34.89
CA PRO A 174 0.94 -31.75 36.18
C PRO A 174 2.44 -32.03 36.09
N PRO A 175 3.29 -31.31 36.85
CA PRO A 175 4.73 -31.51 36.81
C PRO A 175 5.08 -32.93 37.25
N ASP A 176 5.82 -33.63 36.39
CA ASP A 176 6.40 -34.94 36.67
C ASP A 176 7.43 -34.80 37.80
N SER A 177 7.15 -35.41 38.95
CA SER A 177 7.92 -35.28 40.19
C SER A 177 9.25 -36.06 40.20
N THR A 178 9.70 -36.55 39.04
CA THR A 178 10.85 -37.47 38.95
C THR A 178 12.13 -36.89 38.35
N ARG A 179 12.22 -35.57 38.09
CA ARG A 179 13.47 -34.94 37.61
C ARG A 179 14.08 -33.95 38.59
N SER A 180 15.18 -34.36 39.23
CA SER A 180 16.12 -33.49 39.93
C SER A 180 16.78 -32.48 38.97
N PRO A 181 17.06 -31.24 39.40
CA PRO A 181 17.63 -30.21 38.52
C PRO A 181 19.15 -30.38 38.38
N CYS A 182 19.60 -30.82 37.21
CA CYS A 182 21.01 -30.74 36.84
C CYS A 182 21.28 -29.36 36.21
N ALA A 183 22.14 -28.57 36.85
CA ALA A 183 22.57 -27.25 36.41
C ALA A 183 23.58 -27.37 35.26
N SER A 184 23.36 -26.66 34.15
CA SER A 184 24.45 -26.37 33.20
C SER A 184 24.19 -25.15 32.31
N ARG A 185 24.87 -24.06 32.67
CA ARG A 185 25.60 -23.08 31.82
C ARG A 185 25.15 -22.90 30.36
N LEU A 186 24.63 -21.71 30.05
CA LEU A 186 24.58 -21.17 28.69
C LEU A 186 25.89 -20.43 28.36
N PRO A 187 26.56 -20.71 27.22
CA PRO A 187 27.65 -19.85 26.74
C PRO A 187 27.10 -18.62 25.99
N ARG A 188 27.56 -17.44 26.39
CA ARG A 188 27.33 -16.17 25.68
C ARG A 188 28.04 -16.19 24.32
N ARG A 189 27.29 -16.16 23.21
CA ARG A 189 27.85 -15.88 21.87
C ARG A 189 28.13 -14.38 21.72
N ARG A 190 29.41 -14.03 21.58
CA ARG A 190 29.90 -12.71 21.14
C ARG A 190 29.53 -12.50 19.67
N TYR A 191 28.90 -11.37 19.35
CA TYR A 191 28.77 -10.90 17.97
C TYR A 191 30.01 -10.07 17.61
N ARG A 192 30.78 -10.51 16.62
CA ARG A 192 31.90 -9.77 16.02
C ARG A 192 31.32 -8.64 15.15
N ARG A 193 31.65 -7.38 15.46
CA ARG A 193 31.56 -6.26 14.51
C ARG A 193 32.74 -6.38 13.53
N GLY A 194 32.46 -6.76 12.28
CA GLY A 194 33.40 -6.57 11.17
C GLY A 194 33.22 -5.17 10.62
N GLY A 195 34.26 -4.35 10.73
CA GLY A 195 34.32 -3.03 10.14
C GLY A 195 34.71 -3.09 8.66
N ALA A 196 34.20 -2.13 7.90
CA ALA A 196 34.84 -1.65 6.69
C ALA A 196 34.75 -0.12 6.72
N SER A 197 35.90 0.50 6.89
CA SER A 197 36.13 1.94 6.90
C SER A 197 36.00 2.48 5.48
N ALA A 198 35.16 3.49 5.30
CA ALA A 198 35.14 4.31 4.09
C ALA A 198 36.20 5.41 4.24
N THR A 199 37.25 5.35 3.43
CA THR A 199 38.18 6.47 3.24
C THR A 199 38.02 6.96 1.81
N ALA A 200 37.32 8.07 1.65
CA ALA A 200 37.25 8.80 0.39
C ALA A 200 38.54 9.63 0.25
N ALA A 201 39.40 9.27 -0.70
CA ALA A 201 40.50 10.11 -1.13
C ALA A 201 40.00 10.99 -2.29
N ILE A 202 39.95 12.28 -2.02
CA ILE A 202 39.78 13.35 -3.01
C ILE A 202 41.14 13.53 -3.68
N HIS A 203 41.22 13.38 -5.00
CA HIS A 203 42.33 13.90 -5.79
C HIS A 203 41.77 14.87 -6.83
N PRO A 204 42.18 16.14 -6.82
CA PRO A 204 42.01 17.02 -7.96
C PRO A 204 43.14 16.71 -8.95
N ASP A 205 42.81 16.56 -10.23
CA ASP A 205 43.80 16.78 -11.27
C ASP A 205 43.30 17.80 -12.28
N ARG A 206 44.17 18.77 -12.47
CA ARG A 206 44.00 20.01 -13.21
C ARG A 206 45.27 20.12 -14.02
N THR A 207 45.20 19.82 -15.31
CA THR A 207 46.17 20.32 -16.27
C THR A 207 45.46 20.73 -17.54
N ASP A 208 45.52 22.04 -17.78
CA ASP A 208 45.31 22.72 -19.04
C ASP A 208 46.12 22.07 -20.18
N SER A 209 45.66 22.20 -21.43
CA SER A 209 46.09 23.30 -22.31
C SER A 209 45.98 22.99 -23.81
N ARG A 210 45.54 24.04 -24.55
CA ARG A 210 45.76 24.36 -25.98
C ARG A 210 44.97 23.51 -26.99
N GLY A 211 44.37 24.04 -28.04
CA GLY A 211 44.40 25.36 -28.68
C GLY A 211 44.03 25.15 -30.17
N GLY A 212 43.46 26.15 -30.83
CA GLY A 212 43.23 26.09 -32.29
C GLY A 212 42.08 26.97 -32.74
N SER A 213 42.43 27.99 -33.50
CA SER A 213 41.63 29.10 -34.03
C SER A 213 40.42 28.73 -34.88
#